data_AF-A0A2H0R0T6-F1
#
_entry.id   AF-A0A2H0R0T6-F1
#
_cell.length_a   1.000
_cell.length_b   1.000
_cell.length_c   1.000
_cell.angle_alpha   90.00
_cell.angle_beta   90.00
_cell.angle_gamma   90.00
#
_symmetry.space_group_name_H-M   'P 1'
#
loop_
_entity.id
_entity.type
_entity.pdbx_description
1 polymer ?
#
loop_
_entity_poly.entity_id
_entity_poly.type
_entity_poly.pdbx_seq_one_letter_code
_entity_poly.pdbx_strand_id
1 'polypeptide(L)'
;MIGDNNNSSHVSNSYATGNVSAANSDVGGLIGDNDSSTVTDSYATGSATSTGAGDVGGLIGDNNNSSHVSNSYASGVVSASGDDVGGLIGNNDSSTVTDSYATGSTTSTGGGDVGGLIG
;
A
#
# COMPACT_ATOMS: atom_id res chain seq x y z
N MET A 1 -12.29 -0.67 1.04
CA MET A 1 -11.22 0.34 0.93
C MET A 1 -11.38 1.28 2.10
N ILE A 2 -10.28 1.49 2.82
CA ILE A 2 -10.12 2.43 3.93
C ILE A 2 -9.26 3.57 3.39
N GLY A 3 -9.66 4.82 3.58
CA GLY A 3 -8.83 5.98 3.21
C GLY A 3 -7.67 6.08 4.19
N ASP A 4 -7.98 6.52 5.41
CA ASP A 4 -7.01 6.73 6.47
C ASP A 4 -7.27 5.74 7.62
N ASN A 5 -6.22 5.05 8.07
CA ASN A 5 -6.22 4.20 9.26
C ASN A 5 -5.31 4.82 10.33
N ASN A 6 -5.90 5.42 11.36
CA ASN A 6 -5.18 6.25 12.34
C ASN A 6 -5.59 5.97 13.79
N ASN A 7 -4.93 6.65 14.74
CA ASN A 7 -5.23 6.60 16.19
C ASN A 7 -5.15 5.20 16.81
N SER A 8 -4.06 4.46 16.54
CA SER A 8 -3.88 3.10 17.05
C SER A 8 -4.99 2.14 16.62
N SER A 9 -5.50 2.33 15.40
CA SER A 9 -6.51 1.45 14.83
C SER A 9 -5.90 0.11 14.42
N HIS A 10 -6.76 -0.92 14.41
CA HIS A 10 -6.38 -2.28 14.05
C HIS A 10 -7.24 -2.76 12.89
N VAL A 11 -6.61 -2.92 11.73
CA VAL A 11 -7.23 -3.58 10.57
C VAL A 11 -6.76 -5.02 10.57
N SER A 12 -7.67 -5.96 10.77
CA SER A 12 -7.35 -7.39 10.80
C SER A 12 -8.33 -8.19 9.96
N ASN A 13 -7.87 -9.33 9.41
CA ASN A 13 -8.71 -10.27 8.65
C ASN A 13 -9.54 -9.60 7.55
N SER A 14 -9.00 -8.55 6.94
CA SER A 14 -9.73 -7.66 6.04
C SER A 14 -9.19 -7.79 4.62
N TYR A 15 -10.06 -7.59 3.63
CA TYR A 15 -9.64 -7.70 2.25
C TYR A 15 -10.39 -6.81 1.27
N ALA A 16 -9.73 -6.53 0.16
CA ALA A 16 -10.29 -5.78 -0.95
C ALA A 16 -9.90 -6.42 -2.30
N THR A 17 -10.88 -6.53 -3.20
CA THR A 17 -10.67 -7.13 -4.54
C THR A 17 -11.00 -6.18 -5.68
N GLY A 18 -11.58 -5.02 -5.36
CA GLY A 18 -11.90 -3.97 -6.33
C GLY A 18 -10.67 -3.16 -6.72
N ASN A 19 -10.68 -2.64 -7.94
CA ASN A 19 -9.62 -1.75 -8.40
C ASN A 19 -9.73 -0.39 -7.72
N VAL A 20 -8.59 0.18 -7.33
CA VAL A 20 -8.47 1.50 -6.71
C VAL A 20 -7.66 2.41 -7.61
N SER A 21 -8.13 3.63 -7.81
CA SER A 21 -7.41 4.65 -8.59
C SER A 21 -7.54 6.03 -7.97
N ALA A 22 -6.43 6.77 -7.89
CA ALA A 22 -6.42 8.19 -7.51
C ALA A 22 -5.53 9.01 -8.45
N ALA A 23 -5.59 10.33 -8.31
CA ALA A 23 -4.79 11.24 -9.15
C ALA A 23 -3.72 11.99 -8.36
N ASN A 24 -3.93 12.35 -7.09
CA ASN A 24 -2.93 13.07 -6.28
C ASN A 24 -3.07 12.68 -4.79
N SER A 25 -3.03 11.39 -4.51
CA SER A 25 -3.22 10.84 -3.17
C SER A 25 -2.58 9.45 -3.08
N ASP A 26 -2.28 9.02 -1.87
CA ASP A 26 -1.74 7.69 -1.63
C ASP A 26 -2.78 6.62 -1.93
N VAL A 27 -2.33 5.54 -2.55
CA VAL A 27 -3.20 4.48 -3.04
C VAL A 27 -2.69 3.15 -2.53
N GLY A 28 -3.46 2.55 -1.62
CA GLY A 28 -3.40 1.13 -1.37
C GLY A 28 -4.65 0.42 -1.84
N GLY A 29 -4.50 -0.85 -2.25
CA GLY A 29 -5.64 -1.69 -2.60
C GLY A 29 -6.62 -1.90 -1.43
N LEU A 30 -6.14 -1.80 -0.18
CA LEU A 30 -6.97 -1.84 1.03
C LEU A 30 -6.99 -0.51 1.79
N ILE A 31 -5.83 0.11 2.04
CA ILE A 31 -5.65 1.31 2.89
C ILE A 31 -4.87 2.38 2.11
N GLY A 32 -5.31 3.64 2.10
CA GLY A 32 -4.53 4.74 1.53
C GLY A 32 -3.32 5.09 2.40
N ASP A 33 -3.61 5.56 3.62
CA ASP A 33 -2.63 5.97 4.64
C ASP A 33 -2.82 5.14 5.92
N ASN A 34 -1.74 4.55 6.42
CA ASN A 34 -1.69 3.81 7.68
C ASN A 34 -0.73 4.50 8.66
N ASP A 35 -1.32 5.28 9.58
CA ASP A 35 -0.61 6.12 10.52
C ASP A 35 -0.75 5.59 11.95
N SER A 36 0.39 5.29 12.58
CA SER A 36 0.48 4.85 13.98
C SER A 36 -0.51 3.70 14.29
N SER A 37 -0.64 2.75 13.35
CA SER A 37 -1.70 1.74 13.35
C SER A 37 -1.20 0.37 12.89
N THR A 38 -2.00 -0.67 13.15
CA THR A 38 -1.62 -2.06 12.84
C THR A 38 -2.51 -2.65 11.77
N VAL A 39 -1.89 -3.37 10.84
CA VAL A 39 -2.57 -4.15 9.79
C VAL A 39 -2.08 -5.60 9.86
N THR A 40 -3.00 -6.55 10.10
CA THR A 40 -2.64 -7.98 10.17
C THR A 40 -3.57 -8.85 9.34
N ASP A 41 -3.05 -9.96 8.83
CA ASP A 41 -3.84 -11.03 8.19
C ASP A 41 -4.79 -10.50 7.10
N SER A 42 -4.34 -9.48 6.38
CA SER A 42 -5.18 -8.70 5.47
C SER A 42 -4.58 -8.67 4.07
N TYR A 43 -5.43 -8.59 3.04
CA TYR A 43 -4.96 -8.68 1.66
C TYR A 43 -5.71 -7.85 0.64
N ALA A 44 -5.04 -7.57 -0.48
CA ALA A 44 -5.64 -6.88 -1.61
C ALA A 44 -5.30 -7.57 -2.94
N THR A 45 -6.30 -7.76 -3.81
CA THR A 45 -6.11 -8.41 -5.12
C THR A 45 -6.53 -7.54 -6.30
N GLY A 46 -7.22 -6.42 -6.05
CA GLY A 46 -7.54 -5.44 -7.08
C GLY A 46 -6.31 -4.63 -7.48
N SER A 47 -6.33 -4.03 -8.67
CA SER A 47 -5.22 -3.16 -9.10
C SER A 47 -5.20 -1.85 -8.30
N ALA A 48 -4.01 -1.34 -8.00
CA ALA A 48 -3.79 -0.02 -7.40
C ALA A 48 -3.13 0.89 -8.44
N THR A 49 -3.71 2.07 -8.70
CA THR A 49 -3.18 2.98 -9.72
C THR A 49 -3.21 4.44 -9.26
N SER A 50 -2.09 5.16 -9.43
CA SER A 50 -2.05 6.62 -9.29
C SER A 50 -1.61 7.28 -10.61
N THR A 51 -2.27 8.39 -10.99
CA THR A 51 -1.93 9.16 -12.20
C THR A 51 -1.28 10.51 -11.91
N GLY A 52 -0.88 10.77 -10.67
CA GLY A 52 -0.10 11.94 -10.26
C GLY A 52 0.70 11.65 -9.01
N ALA A 53 0.85 12.64 -8.12
CA ALA A 53 1.68 12.51 -6.92
C ALA A 53 0.96 11.70 -5.82
N GLY A 54 1.62 10.70 -5.26
CA GLY A 54 1.13 9.84 -4.19
C GLY A 54 1.82 8.48 -4.24
N ASP A 55 2.05 7.94 -3.05
CA ASP A 55 2.69 6.64 -2.88
C ASP A 55 1.69 5.52 -3.20
N VAL A 56 2.14 4.50 -3.92
CA VAL A 56 1.24 3.44 -4.42
C VAL A 56 1.74 2.08 -3.97
N GLY A 57 0.93 1.42 -3.14
CA GLY A 57 1.14 0.03 -2.78
C GLY A 57 -0.01 -0.88 -3.16
N GLY A 58 0.28 -2.17 -3.34
CA GLY A 58 -0.76 -3.15 -3.60
C GLY A 58 -1.75 -3.30 -2.43
N LEU A 59 -1.31 -3.12 -1.19
CA LEU A 59 -2.14 -3.17 0.02
C LEU A 59 -2.31 -1.79 0.68
N ILE A 60 -1.19 -1.08 0.91
CA ILE A 60 -1.13 0.22 1.62
C ILE A 60 -0.38 1.24 0.76
N GLY A 61 -0.87 2.47 0.63
CA GLY A 61 -0.13 3.55 -0.04
C GLY A 61 1.05 4.02 0.80
N ASP A 62 0.77 4.71 1.91
CA ASP A 62 1.76 5.17 2.88
C ASP A 62 1.59 4.44 4.23
N ASN A 63 2.70 4.01 4.83
CA ASN A 63 2.77 3.31 6.10
C ASN A 63 3.80 4.00 7.02
N ASN A 64 3.33 4.80 7.96
CA ASN A 64 4.17 5.73 8.72
C ASN A 64 3.98 5.64 10.25
N ASN A 65 4.80 6.38 10.99
CA ASN A 65 4.68 6.62 12.44
C ASN A 65 4.64 5.34 13.31
N SER A 66 5.63 4.46 13.15
CA SER A 66 5.72 3.20 13.91
C SER A 66 4.56 2.25 13.67
N SER A 67 3.96 2.31 12.49
CA SER A 67 2.97 1.35 12.05
C SER A 67 3.56 -0.05 11.89
N HIS A 68 2.70 -1.05 11.99
CA HIS A 68 3.08 -2.46 11.87
C HIS A 68 2.18 -3.21 10.90
N VAL A 69 2.80 -3.88 9.93
CA VAL A 69 2.12 -4.70 8.93
C VAL A 69 2.65 -6.12 9.00
N SER A 70 1.77 -7.10 9.19
CA SER A 70 2.18 -8.51 9.35
C SER A 70 1.22 -9.50 8.69
N ASN A 71 1.72 -10.63 8.21
CA ASN A 71 0.93 -11.71 7.60
C ASN A 71 -0.01 -11.22 6.48
N SER A 72 0.45 -10.23 5.72
CA SER A 72 -0.38 -9.51 4.78
C SER A 72 0.14 -9.65 3.36
N TYR A 73 -0.74 -9.58 2.37
CA TYR A 73 -0.30 -9.75 0.99
C TYR A 73 -1.07 -8.92 -0.04
N ALA A 74 -0.41 -8.68 -1.17
CA ALA A 74 -1.03 -8.07 -2.33
C ALA A 74 -0.70 -8.84 -3.61
N SER A 75 -1.71 -9.00 -4.48
CA SER A 75 -1.54 -9.69 -5.77
C SER A 75 -2.00 -8.88 -6.97
N GLY A 76 -2.59 -7.70 -6.75
CA GLY A 76 -3.01 -6.81 -7.82
C GLY A 76 -1.83 -6.12 -8.51
N VAL A 77 -2.01 -5.72 -9.75
CA VAL A 77 -1.02 -4.89 -10.48
C VAL A 77 -0.97 -3.50 -9.83
N VAL A 78 0.23 -2.97 -9.65
CA VAL A 78 0.47 -1.65 -9.07
C VAL A 78 1.11 -0.75 -10.12
N SER A 79 0.52 0.42 -10.37
CA SER A 79 1.04 1.37 -11.36
C SER A 79 0.98 2.81 -10.86
N ALA A 80 2.06 3.59 -11.03
CA ALA A 80 2.06 5.01 -10.69
C ALA A 80 2.79 5.87 -11.72
N SER A 81 2.64 7.19 -11.60
CA SER A 81 3.35 8.18 -12.42
C SER A 81 4.10 9.26 -11.63
N GLY A 82 3.95 9.29 -10.30
CA GLY A 82 4.48 10.36 -9.44
C GLY A 82 5.61 9.91 -8.54
N ASP A 83 5.32 9.05 -7.56
CA ASP A 83 6.19 8.81 -6.40
C ASP A 83 6.51 7.31 -6.21
N ASP A 84 6.65 6.86 -4.97
CA ASP A 84 7.16 5.54 -4.62
C ASP A 84 6.13 4.44 -4.88
N VAL A 85 6.61 3.32 -5.43
CA VAL A 85 5.75 2.22 -5.88
C VAL A 85 6.24 0.89 -5.34
N GLY A 86 5.46 0.29 -4.45
CA GLY A 86 5.74 -1.04 -3.94
C GLY A 86 4.65 -2.07 -4.22
N GLY A 87 5.05 -3.33 -4.34
CA GLY A 87 4.11 -4.41 -4.59
C GLY A 87 3.12 -4.60 -3.44
N LEU A 88 3.54 -4.33 -2.19
CA LEU A 88 2.70 -4.38 -0.99
C LEU A 88 2.46 -2.98 -0.41
N ILE A 89 3.51 -2.21 -0.18
CA ILE A 89 3.45 -0.87 0.42
C ILE A 89 4.18 0.12 -0.49
N GLY A 90 3.58 1.27 -0.78
CA GLY A 90 4.25 2.34 -1.54
C GLY A 90 5.44 2.88 -0.76
N ASN A 91 5.17 3.62 0.30
CA ASN A 91 6.17 4.16 1.20
C ASN A 91 6.05 3.56 2.60
N ASN A 92 7.18 3.19 3.20
CA ASN A 92 7.25 2.67 4.56
C ASN A 92 8.26 3.48 5.38
N ASP A 93 7.79 4.59 5.97
CA ASP A 93 8.62 5.41 6.84
C ASP A 93 8.51 4.96 8.31
N SER A 94 9.67 4.70 8.91
CA SER A 94 9.79 4.47 10.37
C SER A 94 8.82 3.40 10.90
N SER A 95 8.50 2.42 10.06
CA SER A 95 7.47 1.40 10.29
C SER A 95 7.99 0.01 9.95
N THR A 96 7.28 -1.03 10.37
CA THR A 96 7.76 -2.41 10.28
C THR A 96 6.83 -3.29 9.46
N VAL A 97 7.43 -4.12 8.61
CA VAL A 97 6.74 -5.11 7.77
C VAL A 97 7.35 -6.48 8.02
N THR A 98 6.53 -7.45 8.41
CA THR A 98 6.98 -8.83 8.68
C THR A 98 6.06 -9.84 8.01
N ASP A 99 6.60 -11.00 7.62
CA ASP A 99 5.82 -12.15 7.12
C ASP A 99 4.80 -11.80 6.02
N SER A 100 5.12 -10.81 5.19
CA SER A 100 4.23 -10.24 4.19
C SER A 100 4.86 -10.35 2.81
N TYR A 101 4.04 -10.45 1.78
CA TYR A 101 4.53 -10.68 0.41
C TYR A 101 3.67 -9.98 -0.64
N ALA A 102 4.27 -9.74 -1.81
CA ALA A 102 3.58 -9.26 -2.98
C ALA A 102 3.89 -10.13 -4.19
N THR A 103 2.89 -10.33 -5.04
CA THR A 103 3.03 -11.08 -6.30
C THR A 103 2.64 -10.28 -7.53
N GLY A 104 2.03 -9.11 -7.34
CA GLY A 104 1.66 -8.21 -8.43
C GLY A 104 2.88 -7.56 -9.06
N SER A 105 2.81 -7.25 -10.35
CA SER A 105 3.84 -6.45 -11.01
C SER A 105 3.72 -4.98 -10.61
N THR A 106 4.85 -4.33 -10.38
CA THR A 106 4.96 -2.89 -10.12
C THR A 106 5.52 -2.17 -11.34
N THR A 107 4.91 -1.05 -11.72
CA THR A 107 5.40 -0.17 -12.79
C THR A 107 5.26 1.29 -12.38
N SER A 108 6.32 2.08 -12.52
CA SER A 108 6.24 3.55 -12.40
C SER A 108 6.72 4.19 -13.69
N THR A 109 6.03 5.25 -14.12
CA THR A 109 6.56 6.18 -15.13
C THR A 109 7.10 7.46 -14.51
N GLY A 110 7.03 7.59 -13.17
CA GLY A 110 7.60 8.67 -12.40
C GLY A 110 9.08 8.46 -12.10
N GLY A 111 9.65 9.36 -11.30
CA GLY A 111 11.06 9.31 -10.88
C GLY A 111 11.29 8.73 -9.48
N GLY A 112 10.24 8.30 -8.76
CA GLY A 112 10.31 7.70 -7.43
C GLY A 112 10.88 6.28 -7.42
N ASP A 113 11.07 5.74 -6.23
CA ASP A 113 11.63 4.40 -6.05
C ASP A 113 10.57 3.32 -6.36
N VAL A 114 11.03 2.19 -6.90
CA VAL A 114 10.14 1.09 -7.32
C VAL A 114 10.69 -0.23 -6.82
N GLY A 115 9.96 -0.85 -5.90
CA GLY A 115 10.34 -2.14 -5.34
C GLY A 115 9.24 -3.20 -5.43
N GLY A 116 9.67 -4.46 -5.41
CA GLY A 116 8.75 -5.60 -5.51
C GLY A 116 7.88 -5.81 -4.26
N LEU A 117 8.32 -5.31 -3.10
CA LEU A 117 7.57 -5.40 -1.84
C LEU A 117 7.26 -4.01 -1.28
N ILE A 118 8.29 -3.19 -1.09
CA ILE A 118 8.22 -1.80 -0.62
C ILE A 118 8.88 -0.93 -1.70
N GLY A 119 8.30 0.23 -2.01
CA GLY A 119 8.81 1.24 -2.94
C GLY A 119 10.15 1.79 -2.50
#